data_AF-A0A286E7U2-F1
#
_entry.id   AF-A0A286E7U2-F1
#
_cell.length_a   1.000
_cell.length_b   1.000
_cell.length_c   1.000
_cell.angle_alpha   90.00
_cell.angle_beta   90.00
_cell.angle_gamma   90.00
#
_symmetry.space_group_name_H-M   'P 1'
#
loop_
_entity.id
_entity.type
_entity.pdbx_description
1 polymer ?
#
loop_
_entity_poly.entity_id
_entity_poly.type
_entity_poly.pdbx_seq_one_letter_code
_entity_poly.pdbx_strand_id
1 'polypeptide(L)'
;MTGTEHVFLLTVGALMRATGETQRDLAAGIGLAQSQVSKRQSGITAWDLAEVDAVSRHYGIPVPDLFAGVEHAVHKLPAHRRAVTIGGTQTALTVQGRTAGAAMRRAALAVGSQGLVKLS
;
A
#
# COMPACT_ATOMS: atom_id res chain seq x y z
N MET A 1 9.88 -18.30 18.30
CA MET A 1 9.66 -16.93 17.83
C MET A 1 9.12 -16.11 18.99
N THR A 2 9.79 -15.02 19.35
CA THR A 2 9.37 -14.15 20.46
C THR A 2 8.41 -13.06 19.97
N GLY A 3 7.64 -12.44 20.86
CA GLY A 3 6.67 -11.40 20.48
C GLY A 3 7.32 -10.21 19.75
N THR A 4 8.47 -9.75 20.25
CA THR A 4 9.20 -8.61 19.67
C THR A 4 9.75 -8.92 18.28
N GLU A 5 10.31 -10.11 18.10
CA GLU A 5 10.78 -10.58 16.79
C GLU A 5 9.63 -10.63 15.78
N HIS A 6 8.48 -11.17 16.17
CA HIS A 6 7.31 -11.22 15.30
C HIS A 6 6.81 -9.83 14.90
N VAL A 7 6.75 -8.88 15.84
CA VAL A 7 6.42 -7.47 15.55
C VAL A 7 7.39 -6.86 14.54
N PHE A 8 8.68 -7.15 14.67
CA PHE A 8 9.68 -6.66 13.72
C PHE A 8 9.47 -7.23 12.31
N LEU A 9 9.22 -8.54 12.18
CA LEU A 9 8.95 -9.16 10.88
C LEU A 9 7.70 -8.56 10.21
N LEU A 10 6.61 -8.40 10.96
CA LEU A 10 5.38 -7.75 10.48
C LEU A 10 5.64 -6.31 10.05
N THR A 11 6.47 -5.58 10.80
CA THR A 11 6.82 -4.18 10.51
C THR A 11 7.62 -4.08 9.22
N VAL A 12 8.66 -4.89 9.04
CA VAL A 12 9.44 -4.91 7.79
C VAL A 12 8.56 -5.28 6.59
N GLY A 13 7.70 -6.30 6.73
CA GLY A 13 6.76 -6.68 5.68
C GLY A 13 5.79 -5.56 5.30
N ALA A 14 5.34 -4.77 6.27
CA ALA A 14 4.50 -3.60 6.02
C ALA A 14 5.26 -2.44 5.38
N LEU A 15 6.50 -2.18 5.79
CA LEU A 15 7.35 -1.15 5.18
C LEU A 15 7.65 -1.46 3.72
N MET A 16 7.97 -2.72 3.41
CA MET A 16 8.15 -3.19 2.03
C MET A 16 6.88 -2.95 1.20
N ARG A 17 5.69 -3.28 1.73
CA ARG A 17 4.42 -3.01 1.03
C ARG A 17 4.15 -1.52 0.87
N ALA A 18 4.41 -0.72 1.90
CA ALA A 18 4.17 0.73 1.90
C ALA A 18 5.09 1.48 0.93
N THR A 19 6.29 0.95 0.69
CA THR A 19 7.27 1.49 -0.26
C THR A 19 7.16 0.89 -1.66
N GLY A 20 6.49 -0.25 -1.80
CA GLY A 20 6.46 -1.04 -3.04
C GLY A 20 7.75 -1.84 -3.27
N GLU A 21 8.61 -1.97 -2.26
CA GLU A 21 9.86 -2.72 -2.33
C GLU A 21 9.62 -4.24 -2.27
N THR A 22 10.41 -4.99 -3.04
CA THR A 22 10.50 -6.45 -2.94
C THR A 22 11.60 -6.86 -1.96
N GLN A 23 11.66 -8.15 -1.59
CA GLN A 23 12.74 -8.66 -0.71
C GLN A 23 14.12 -8.45 -1.33
N ARG A 24 14.20 -8.44 -2.66
CA ARG A 24 15.44 -8.19 -3.40
C ARG A 24 15.87 -6.72 -3.29
N ASP A 25 14.92 -5.79 -3.33
CA ASP A 25 15.21 -4.36 -3.24
C ASP A 25 15.66 -3.99 -1.82
N LEU A 26 14.96 -4.53 -0.80
CA LEU A 26 15.41 -4.41 0.60
C LEU A 26 16.81 -5.01 0.77
N ALA A 27 17.05 -6.22 0.27
CA ALA A 27 18.34 -6.90 0.37
C ALA A 27 19.48 -6.05 -0.22
N ALA A 28 19.25 -5.46 -1.40
CA ALA A 28 20.21 -4.54 -2.02
C ALA A 28 20.45 -3.28 -1.17
N GLY A 29 19.41 -2.74 -0.53
CA GLY A 29 19.51 -1.56 0.33
C GLY A 29 20.28 -1.77 1.64
N ILE A 30 20.23 -2.98 2.20
CA ILE A 30 20.89 -3.32 3.47
C ILE A 30 22.17 -4.17 3.31
N GLY A 31 22.59 -4.45 2.07
CA GLY A 31 23.82 -5.20 1.79
C GLY A 31 23.73 -6.71 2.05
N LEU A 32 22.52 -7.30 1.97
CA LEU A 32 22.30 -8.74 2.12
C LEU A 32 21.92 -9.39 0.78
N ALA A 33 21.98 -10.73 0.74
CA ALA A 33 21.37 -11.48 -0.35
C ALA A 33 19.84 -11.61 -0.15
N GLN A 34 19.07 -11.65 -1.25
CA GLN A 34 17.60 -11.84 -1.16
C GLN A 34 17.23 -13.14 -0.41
N SER A 35 18.01 -14.22 -0.57
CA SER A 35 17.79 -15.47 0.14
C SER A 35 17.99 -15.35 1.65
N GLN A 36 18.89 -14.47 2.10
CA GLN A 36 19.11 -14.16 3.51
C GLN A 36 17.92 -13.38 4.08
N VAL A 37 17.40 -12.39 3.34
CA VAL A 37 16.19 -11.64 3.72
C VAL A 37 14.97 -12.57 3.76
N SER A 38 14.84 -13.49 2.79
CA SER A 38 13.74 -14.46 2.74
C SER A 38 13.70 -15.35 3.98
N LYS A 39 14.83 -15.96 4.36
CA LYS A 39 14.94 -16.80 5.57
C LYS A 39 14.65 -16.03 6.86
N ARG A 40 15.03 -14.74 6.90
CA ARG A 40 14.77 -13.88 8.06
C ARG A 40 13.30 -13.48 8.15
N GLN A 41 12.70 -13.11 7.03
CA GLN A 41 11.28 -12.76 6.96
C GLN A 41 10.35 -13.96 7.20
N SER A 42 10.82 -15.19 6.97
CA SER A 42 10.09 -16.40 7.36
C SER A 42 10.34 -16.85 8.80
N GLY A 43 11.18 -16.15 9.56
CA GLY A 43 11.53 -16.50 10.95
C GLY A 43 12.41 -17.75 11.08
N ILE A 44 13.01 -18.25 9.99
CA ILE A 44 13.96 -19.37 10.01
C ILE A 44 15.30 -18.93 10.61
N THR A 45 15.70 -17.68 10.33
CA THR A 45 16.93 -17.08 10.85
C THR A 45 16.59 -15.77 11.53
N ALA A 46 17.08 -15.58 12.76
CA ALA A 46 16.87 -14.32 13.48
C ALA A 46 17.60 -13.17 12.78
N TRP A 47 17.04 -11.96 12.89
CA TRP A 47 17.74 -10.73 12.57
C TRP A 47 18.75 -10.41 13.66
N ASP A 48 19.98 -10.11 13.29
CA ASP A 48 20.94 -9.55 14.24
C ASP A 48 20.75 -8.03 14.39
N LEU A 49 21.41 -7.44 15.40
CA LEU A 49 21.26 -6.01 15.69
C LEU A 49 21.86 -5.11 14.59
N ALA A 50 22.91 -5.55 13.90
CA ALA A 50 23.51 -4.79 12.82
C ALA A 50 22.59 -4.73 11.60
N GLU A 51 21.87 -5.81 11.33
CA GLU A 51 20.87 -5.90 10.27
C GLU A 51 19.62 -5.07 10.61
N VAL A 52 19.18 -5.07 11.88
CA VAL A 52 18.10 -4.18 12.35
C VAL A 52 18.48 -2.71 12.17
N ASP A 53 19.71 -2.35 12.51
CA ASP A 53 20.24 -1.01 12.33
C ASP A 53 20.38 -0.63 10.84
N ALA A 54 20.77 -1.58 9.98
CA ALA A 54 20.77 -1.39 8.53
C ALA A 54 19.36 -1.14 7.97
N VAL A 55 18.34 -1.87 8.43
CA VAL A 55 16.93 -1.64 8.08
C VAL A 55 16.46 -0.25 8.52
N SER A 56 16.84 0.17 9.74
CA SER A 56 16.57 1.51 10.28
C SER A 56 17.14 2.60 9.38
N ARG A 57 18.40 2.49 8.97
CA ARG A 57 19.04 3.42 8.03
C ARG A 57 18.39 3.39 6.65
N HIS A 58 18.08 2.20 6.14
CA HIS A 58 17.48 2.03 4.81
C HIS A 58 16.14 2.76 4.72
N TYR A 59 15.26 2.61 5.71
CA TYR A 59 13.95 3.28 5.72
C TYR A 59 13.96 4.69 6.30
N GLY A 60 15.03 5.09 7.01
CA GLY A 60 15.12 6.37 7.71
C GLY A 60 14.24 6.43 8.97
N ILE A 61 14.03 5.30 9.64
CA ILE A 61 13.18 5.15 10.82
C ILE A 61 14.07 4.70 12.00
N PRO A 62 14.06 5.40 13.15
CA PRO A 62 14.84 4.99 14.31
C PRO A 62 14.51 3.56 14.76
N VAL A 63 15.51 2.80 15.22
CA VAL A 63 15.34 1.41 15.68
C VAL A 63 14.18 1.24 16.68
N PRO A 64 13.99 2.08 17.72
CA PRO A 64 12.87 1.92 18.64
C PRO A 64 11.49 2.04 17.95
N ASP A 65 11.38 2.88 16.92
CA ASP A 65 10.15 3.10 16.17
C ASP A 65 9.79 1.87 15.30
N LEU A 66 10.76 1.02 14.93
CA LEU A 66 10.52 -0.24 14.23
C LEU A 66 9.84 -1.30 15.10
N PHE A 67 9.97 -1.20 16.43
CA PHE A 67 9.38 -2.14 17.39
C PHE A 67 8.12 -1.59 18.06
N ALA A 68 7.81 -0.30 17.90
CA ALA A 68 6.61 0.33 18.45
C ALA A 68 5.31 -0.14 17.78
N GLY A 69 5.41 -0.81 16.62
CA GLY A 69 4.30 -1.42 15.91
C GLY A 69 4.22 -1.00 14.45
N VAL A 70 3.46 -1.78 13.67
CA VAL A 70 3.36 -1.65 12.21
C VAL A 70 2.85 -0.27 11.79
N GLU A 71 1.76 0.20 12.38
CA GLU A 71 1.16 1.48 12.02
C GLU A 71 2.09 2.67 12.32
N HIS A 72 2.76 2.64 13.46
CA HIS A 72 3.70 3.68 13.88
C HIS A 72 4.89 3.78 12.91
N ALA A 73 5.50 2.65 12.57
CA ALA A 73 6.62 2.61 11.63
C ALA A 73 6.23 3.12 10.23
N VAL A 74 5.07 2.71 9.71
CA VAL A 74 4.56 3.20 8.41
C VAL A 74 4.28 4.71 8.47
N HIS A 75 3.79 5.23 9.60
CA HIS A 75 3.57 6.66 9.77
C HIS A 75 4.87 7.48 9.76
N LYS A 76 5.97 6.91 10.29
CA LYS A 76 7.31 7.52 10.28
C LYS A 76 8.00 7.48 8.92
N LEU A 77 7.49 6.69 7.97
CA LEU A 77 8.06 6.58 6.63
C LEU A 77 7.98 7.94 5.89
N PRO A 78 9.10 8.44 5.34
CA PRO A 78 9.12 9.69 4.59
C PRO A 78 8.15 9.68 3.40
N ALA A 79 7.42 10.78 3.18
CA ALA A 79 6.35 10.86 2.19
C ALA A 79 6.80 10.48 0.76
N HIS A 80 8.03 10.82 0.38
CA HIS A 80 8.59 10.50 -0.94
C HIS A 80 8.89 9.02 -1.17
N ARG A 81 8.95 8.20 -0.10
CA ARG A 81 9.19 6.75 -0.18
C ARG A 81 7.91 5.95 -0.14
N ARG A 82 6.76 6.58 0.13
CA ARG A 82 5.47 5.92 0.09
C ARG A 82 5.13 5.64 -1.37
N ALA A 83 4.73 4.41 -1.66
CA ALA A 83 4.26 4.04 -2.98
C ALA A 83 3.08 4.94 -3.36
N VAL A 84 3.16 5.59 -4.53
CA VAL A 84 2.11 6.47 -5.07
C VAL A 84 0.81 5.71 -5.29
N THR A 85 0.93 4.41 -5.56
CA THR A 85 -0.19 3.49 -5.67
C THR A 85 -0.14 2.56 -4.47
N ILE A 86 -1.18 2.56 -3.63
CA ILE A 86 -1.49 1.39 -2.80
C ILE A 86 -1.87 0.32 -3.81
N GLY A 87 -0.86 -0.39 -4.34
CA GLY A 87 -0.92 -1.23 -5.53
C GLY A 87 -1.72 -2.50 -5.32
N GLY A 88 -3.02 -2.36 -5.14
CA GLY A 88 -3.99 -3.35 -5.54
C GLY A 88 -4.73 -2.83 -6.77
N THR A 89 -4.98 -3.70 -7.75
CA THR A 89 -6.17 -3.56 -8.61
C THR A 89 -7.39 -3.59 -7.70
N GLN A 90 -7.80 -2.43 -7.21
CA GLN A 90 -9.02 -2.34 -6.42
C GLN A 90 -10.18 -2.47 -7.39
N THR A 91 -10.65 -3.70 -7.57
CA THR A 91 -11.96 -3.95 -8.15
C THR A 91 -12.98 -3.31 -7.20
N ALA A 92 -13.48 -2.14 -7.57
CA ALA A 92 -14.63 -1.56 -6.91
C ALA A 92 -15.80 -2.54 -7.06
N LEU A 93 -16.07 -3.32 -6.01
CA LEU A 93 -17.30 -4.08 -5.91
C LEU A 93 -18.41 -3.05 -5.72
N THR A 94 -19.00 -2.58 -6.82
CA THR A 94 -20.26 -1.84 -6.73
C THR A 94 -21.26 -2.79 -6.10
N VAL A 95 -21.67 -2.53 -4.86
CA VAL A 95 -22.80 -3.25 -4.27
C VAL A 95 -24.04 -2.83 -5.07
N GLN A 96 -24.35 -3.57 -6.13
CA GLN A 96 -25.65 -3.49 -6.77
C GLN A 96 -26.64 -3.99 -5.74
N GLY A 97 -27.26 -3.04 -5.03
CA GLY A 97 -28.36 -3.31 -4.15
C GLY A 97 -29.38 -4.15 -4.91
N ARG A 98 -29.60 -5.38 -4.43
CA ARG A 98 -30.82 -6.12 -4.67
C ARG A 98 -31.97 -5.36 -4.01
N THR A 99 -32.40 -4.29 -4.67
CA THR A 99 -33.75 -3.76 -4.57
C THR A 99 -34.18 -3.45 -5.99
N ALA A 100 -34.61 -4.50 -6.69
CA ALA A 100 -35.53 -4.35 -7.79
C ALA A 100 -36.78 -3.64 -7.23
N GLY A 101 -37.05 -2.43 -7.71
CA GLY A 101 -38.29 -1.72 -7.43
C GLY A 101 -38.17 -0.20 -7.42
N ALA A 102 -38.69 0.40 -8.48
CA ALA A 102 -39.14 1.80 -8.61
C ALA A 102 -38.18 2.84 -9.24
N ALA A 103 -38.70 3.45 -10.33
CA ALA A 103 -38.28 4.68 -11.03
C ALA A 103 -36.94 4.61 -11.78
N MET A 104 -36.88 4.69 -13.11
CA MET A 104 -37.29 5.86 -13.90
C MET A 104 -37.38 5.44 -15.39
N ARG A 105 -38.61 5.30 -15.91
CA ARG A 105 -38.85 5.19 -17.36
C ARG A 105 -39.10 6.59 -17.92
N ARG A 106 -38.42 6.89 -19.04
CA ARG A 106 -38.64 7.97 -20.02
C ARG A 106 -38.18 9.39 -19.64
N ALA A 107 -36.95 9.71 -20.04
CA ALA A 107 -36.61 11.02 -20.58
C ALA A 107 -36.14 10.83 -22.03
N ALA A 108 -37.09 10.66 -22.95
CA ALA A 108 -36.84 10.70 -24.38
C ALA A 108 -36.95 12.16 -24.84
N LEU A 109 -35.84 12.68 -25.34
CA LEU A 109 -35.67 13.83 -26.23
C LEU A 109 -36.86 14.80 -26.34
N ALA A 110 -36.78 15.92 -25.63
CA ALA A 110 -37.33 17.20 -26.08
C ALA A 110 -36.16 18.11 -26.45
N VAL A 111 -35.65 17.99 -27.69
CA VAL A 111 -34.81 19.04 -28.30
C VAL A 111 -35.77 19.94 -29.08
N GLY A 112 -36.28 20.95 -28.38
CA GLY A 112 -36.94 22.08 -29.01
C GLY A 112 -35.88 23.07 -29.51
N SER A 113 -35.66 23.06 -30.81
CA SER A 113 -35.00 24.17 -31.53
C SER A 113 -36.08 25.11 -32.04
N GLN A 114 -36.30 26.23 -31.35
CA GLN A 114 -37.16 27.31 -31.81
C GLN A 114 -36.37 28.35 -32.61
N GLY A 115 -37.00 28.77 -33.72
CA GLY A 115 -36.89 30.11 -34.29
C GLY A 115 -35.93 30.24 -35.49
N LEU A 116 -36.15 31.11 -36.48
CA LEU A 116 -37.24 32.03 -36.82
C LEU A 116 -36.78 32.74 -38.12
N VAL A 117 -37.72 33.18 -38.98
CA VAL A 117 -37.61 34.21 -40.06
C VAL A 117 -36.66 33.93 -41.25
N LYS A 118 -36.87 34.30 -42.53
CA LYS A 118 -37.60 35.39 -43.24
C LYS A 118 -37.89 34.96 -44.69
N LEU A 119 -39.09 35.28 -45.21
CA LEU A 119 -39.37 36.21 -46.35
C LEU A 119 -38.63 35.92 -47.67
N SER A 120 -39.34 35.38 -48.67
CA SER A 120 -39.84 36.10 -49.87
C SER A 120 -40.37 35.13 -50.91
#